data_AF-A0A952ENN6-F1
#
_entry.id   AF-A0A952ENN6-F1
#
_cell.length_a   1.000
_cell.length_b   1.000
_cell.length_c   1.000
_cell.angle_alpha   90.00
_cell.angle_beta   90.00
_cell.angle_gamma   90.00
#
_symmetry.space_group_name_H-M   'P 1'
#
loop_
_entity.id
_entity.type
_entity.pdbx_description
1 polymer ?
#
loop_
_entity_poly.entity_id
_entity_poly.type
_entity_poly.pdbx_seq_one_letter_code
_entity_poly.pdbx_strand_id
1 'polypeptide(L)'
;MQIITIIASKRQGTDIRSWNEYLCLATGKNKRHQLFNGAYELLDAAKNYQDKNTKQYDLPKKIEGKSVFGVEGDWVVGGKLSFQEPRDHYEFDDLDDEDLLDWLVEMGWSTEYQKIVNILL
;
A
#
# COMPACT_ATOMS: atom_id res chain seq x y z
N MET A 1 4.37 15.20 -9.38
CA MET A 1 3.46 14.14 -8.90
C MET A 1 4.19 12.82 -9.08
N GLN A 2 4.48 12.09 -8.01
CA GLN A 2 5.07 10.75 -8.14
C GLN A 2 3.95 9.85 -8.66
N ILE A 3 4.11 9.26 -9.84
CA ILE A 3 3.14 8.30 -10.36
C ILE A 3 3.29 7.04 -9.51
N ILE A 4 2.18 6.59 -8.91
CA ILE A 4 2.14 5.37 -8.10
C ILE A 4 1.16 4.42 -8.76
N THR A 5 1.65 3.22 -9.07
CA THR A 5 0.85 2.11 -9.57
C THR A 5 0.82 1.02 -8.50
N ILE A 6 -0.38 0.64 -8.05
CA ILE A 6 -0.55 -0.53 -7.18
C ILE A 6 -0.49 -1.77 -8.08
N ILE A 7 0.49 -2.63 -7.82
CA ILE A 7 0.71 -3.87 -8.58
C ILE A 7 -0.11 -5.01 -7.97
N ALA A 8 -0.11 -5.11 -6.64
CA ALA A 8 -0.78 -6.15 -5.90
C ALA A 8 -1.16 -5.65 -4.50
N SER A 9 -2.10 -6.36 -3.87
CA SER A 9 -2.49 -6.15 -2.49
C SER A 9 -2.60 -7.48 -1.77
N LYS A 10 -2.21 -7.52 -0.49
CA LYS A 10 -2.41 -8.69 0.37
C LYS A 10 -2.94 -8.23 1.72
N ARG A 11 -3.88 -8.99 2.27
CA ARG A 11 -4.36 -8.78 3.63
C ARG A 11 -3.37 -9.44 4.59
N GLN A 12 -2.84 -8.65 5.52
CA GLN A 12 -2.00 -9.12 6.62
C GLN A 12 -2.79 -9.11 7.93
N GLY A 13 -2.31 -9.85 8.93
CA GLY A 13 -2.91 -9.92 10.26
C GLY A 13 -4.05 -10.92 10.41
N THR A 14 -4.62 -11.00 11.62
CA THR A 14 -5.80 -11.83 11.96
C THR A 14 -7.06 -10.96 12.02
N ASP A 15 -8.26 -11.57 12.06
CA ASP A 15 -9.56 -10.89 11.90
C ASP A 15 -9.76 -9.59 12.72
N ILE A 16 -9.10 -9.44 13.88
CA ILE A 16 -9.20 -8.27 14.77
C ILE A 16 -8.11 -7.20 14.50
N ARG A 17 -7.04 -7.54 13.79
CA ARG A 17 -5.94 -6.63 13.44
C ARG A 17 -5.45 -6.86 12.03
N SER A 18 -6.38 -6.88 11.08
CA SER A 18 -6.00 -7.01 9.68
C SER A 18 -5.80 -5.66 9.02
N TRP A 19 -4.73 -5.51 8.25
CA TRP A 19 -4.49 -4.35 7.38
C TRP A 19 -4.18 -4.82 5.96
N ASN A 20 -4.37 -3.95 4.96
CA ASN A 20 -3.90 -4.23 3.62
C ASN A 20 -2.49 -3.68 3.43
N GLU A 21 -1.64 -4.51 2.86
CA GLU A 21 -0.35 -4.11 2.31
C GLU A 21 -0.44 -4.09 0.79
N TYR A 22 0.26 -3.13 0.19
CA TYR A 22 0.25 -2.87 -1.23
C TYR A 22 1.66 -2.90 -1.79
N LEU A 23 1.90 -3.77 -2.77
CA LEU A 23 3.09 -3.66 -3.60
C LEU A 23 2.88 -2.54 -4.61
N CYS A 24 3.69 -1.50 -4.51
CA CYS A 24 3.56 -0.30 -5.31
C CYS A 24 4.80 -0.06 -6.16
N LEU A 25 4.60 0.40 -7.40
CA LEU A 25 5.63 0.89 -8.29
C LEU A 25 5.53 2.41 -8.42
N ALA A 26 6.67 3.09 -8.30
CA ALA A 26 6.80 4.51 -8.48
C ALA A 26 8.10 4.88 -9.20
N THR A 27 8.23 6.15 -9.57
CA THR A 27 9.51 6.72 -9.98
C THR A 27 10.44 6.81 -8.76
N GLY A 28 11.66 6.29 -8.89
CA GLY A 28 12.69 6.39 -7.85
C GLY A 28 13.28 7.78 -7.74
N LYS A 29 13.95 8.04 -6.61
CA LYS A 29 14.69 9.29 -6.37
C LYS A 29 16.10 9.23 -6.92
N ASN A 30 16.75 8.07 -6.80
CA ASN A 30 18.14 7.85 -7.18
C ASN A 30 18.26 6.94 -8.41
N LYS A 31 17.37 5.95 -8.55
CA LYS A 31 17.27 5.11 -9.74
C LYS A 31 15.94 5.31 -10.47
N ARG A 32 15.78 4.74 -11.66
CA ARG A 32 14.57 4.89 -12.50
C ARG A 32 13.28 4.44 -11.82
N HIS A 33 13.33 3.29 -11.14
CA HIS A 33 12.16 2.66 -10.55
C HIS A 33 12.30 2.53 -9.04
N GLN A 34 11.16 2.60 -8.34
CA GLN A 34 11.04 2.32 -6.93
C GLN A 34 9.88 1.34 -6.73
N LEU A 35 10.17 0.20 -6.13
CA LEU A 35 9.15 -0.61 -5.48
C LEU A 35 9.05 -0.23 -4.02
N PHE A 36 7.85 -0.30 -3.45
CA PHE A 36 7.69 -0.20 -2.02
C PHE A 36 6.48 -0.99 -1.51
N ASN A 37 6.60 -1.51 -0.29
CA ASN A 37 5.50 -2.08 0.47
C ASN A 37 4.77 -0.94 1.19
N GLY A 38 3.62 -0.54 0.66
CA GLY A 38 2.85 0.60 1.13
C GLY A 38 1.61 0.20 1.93
N ALA A 39 1.19 1.10 2.82
CA ALA A 39 -0.11 1.04 3.49
C ALA A 39 -0.73 2.44 3.53
N TYR A 40 -2.06 2.50 3.56
CA TYR A 40 -2.76 3.75 3.87
C TYR A 40 -2.65 4.06 5.36
N GLU A 41 -2.73 5.34 5.69
CA GLU A 41 -2.69 5.76 7.08
C GLU A 41 -4.02 5.41 7.78
N LEU A 42 -3.93 4.94 9.02
CA LEU A 42 -5.07 4.77 9.90
C LEU A 42 -5.51 6.14 10.41
N LEU A 43 -6.70 6.60 9.99
CA LEU A 43 -7.18 7.95 10.31
C LEU A 43 -8.04 7.98 11.57
N ASP A 44 -8.96 7.03 11.73
CA ASP A 44 -9.81 6.91 12.92
C ASP A 44 -10.50 5.53 12.94
N ALA A 45 -11.17 5.16 14.03
CA ALA A 45 -11.93 3.93 14.14
C ALA A 45 -13.20 3.97 13.27
N ALA A 46 -13.41 2.95 12.43
CA ALA A 46 -14.54 2.86 11.50
C ALA A 46 -15.91 2.88 12.23
N LYS A 47 -15.95 2.34 13.45
CA LYS A 47 -17.15 2.35 14.32
C LYS A 47 -17.69 3.75 14.62
N ASN A 48 -16.85 4.79 14.55
CA ASN A 48 -17.26 6.18 14.79
C ASN A 48 -18.15 6.70 13.65
N TYR A 49 -18.08 6.06 12.48
CA TYR A 49 -18.79 6.44 11.25
C TYR A 49 -19.81 5.41 10.81
N GLN A 50 -19.99 4.32 11.57
CA GLN A 50 -20.92 3.26 11.25
C GLN A 50 -22.30 3.55 11.85
N ASP A 51 -23.33 3.59 11.01
CA ASP A 51 -24.71 3.62 11.49
C ASP A 51 -25.06 2.29 12.19
N LYS A 52 -25.56 2.37 13.42
CA LYS A 52 -25.82 1.19 14.25
C LYS A 52 -26.91 0.27 13.69
N ASN A 53 -27.88 0.84 12.98
CA ASN A 53 -29.06 0.16 12.48
C ASN A 53 -28.81 -0.43 11.08
N THR A 54 -28.18 0.33 10.19
CA THR A 54 -27.97 -0.06 8.79
C THR A 54 -26.62 -0.72 8.54
N LYS A 55 -25.68 -0.60 9.48
CA LYS A 55 -24.26 -1.02 9.35
C LYS A 55 -23.50 -0.32 8.22
N GLN A 56 -24.10 0.69 7.58
CA GLN A 56 -23.45 1.48 6.53
C GLN A 56 -22.49 2.50 7.16
N TYR A 57 -21.41 2.81 6.42
CA TYR A 57 -20.45 3.82 6.82
C TYR A 57 -20.79 5.16 6.15
N ASP A 58 -20.90 6.22 6.96
CA ASP A 58 -20.99 7.60 6.50
C ASP A 58 -19.63 8.28 6.70
N LEU A 59 -18.73 8.07 5.73
CA LEU A 59 -17.36 8.58 5.81
C LEU A 59 -17.27 10.02 5.32
N PRO A 60 -16.63 10.94 6.07
CA PRO A 60 -16.33 12.26 5.57
C PRO A 60 -15.28 12.18 4.46
N LYS A 61 -15.20 13.21 3.60
CA LYS A 61 -14.16 13.27 2.56
C LYS A 61 -12.74 13.40 3.14
N LYS A 62 -12.63 13.96 4.36
CA LYS A 62 -11.36 14.18 5.05
C LYS A 62 -11.50 13.97 6.55
N ILE A 63 -10.44 13.46 7.18
CA ILE A 63 -10.25 13.39 8.63
C ILE A 63 -8.90 14.07 8.92
N GLU A 64 -8.89 15.04 9.85
CA GLU A 64 -7.66 15.80 10.19
C GLU A 64 -6.92 16.37 8.96
N GLY A 65 -7.67 16.80 7.94
CA GLY A 65 -7.11 17.35 6.70
C GLY A 65 -6.63 16.32 5.67
N LYS A 66 -6.59 15.02 6.02
CA LYS A 66 -6.19 13.91 5.15
C LYS A 66 -7.40 13.35 4.41
N SER A 67 -7.25 13.07 3.11
CA SER A 67 -8.32 12.46 2.31
C SER A 67 -8.65 11.07 2.82
N VAL A 68 -9.94 10.78 2.99
CA VAL A 68 -10.42 9.43 3.32
C VAL A 68 -10.49 8.60 2.05
N PHE A 69 -9.96 7.38 2.12
CA PHE A 69 -10.00 6.41 1.02
C PHE A 69 -11.09 5.36 1.25
N GLY A 70 -11.27 4.89 2.49
CA GLY A 70 -12.30 3.90 2.80
C GLY A 70 -12.17 3.31 4.20
N VAL A 71 -12.68 2.09 4.37
CA VAL A 71 -12.58 1.29 5.61
C VAL A 71 -11.78 0.03 5.34
N GLU A 72 -10.83 -0.27 6.22
CA GLU A 72 -10.08 -1.53 6.26
C GLU A 72 -10.19 -2.14 7.66
N GLY A 73 -10.91 -3.26 7.76
CA GLY A 73 -11.22 -3.88 9.06
C GLY A 73 -11.97 -2.89 9.95
N ASP A 74 -11.38 -2.56 11.09
CA ASP A 74 -11.95 -1.66 12.09
C ASP A 74 -11.52 -0.19 11.94
N TRP A 75 -10.81 0.15 10.86
CA TRP A 75 -10.19 1.46 10.69
C TRP A 75 -10.68 2.17 9.43
N VAL A 76 -10.90 3.48 9.55
CA VAL A 76 -10.97 4.38 8.40
C VAL A 76 -9.53 4.64 7.94
N VAL A 77 -9.27 4.40 6.66
CA VAL A 77 -7.95 4.57 6.05
C VAL A 77 -7.94 5.70 5.05
N GLY A 78 -6.78 6.34 4.88
CA GLY A 78 -6.60 7.35 3.86
C GLY A 78 -5.21 7.98 3.89
N GLY A 79 -5.16 9.28 3.59
CA GLY A 79 -3.90 9.99 3.41
C GLY A 79 -3.15 9.54 2.15
N LYS A 80 -1.83 9.68 2.18
CA LYS A 80 -0.97 9.26 1.07
C LYS A 80 -0.56 7.80 1.28
N LEU A 81 -0.65 6.99 0.24
CA LEU A 81 -0.05 5.65 0.23
C LEU A 81 1.49 5.80 0.31
N SER A 82 2.08 5.24 1.36
CA SER A 82 3.52 5.32 1.62
C SER A 82 4.03 4.10 2.38
N PHE A 83 5.33 3.90 2.30
CA PHE A 83 6.06 2.95 3.15
C PHE A 83 6.45 3.61 4.49
N GLN A 84 6.69 2.80 5.52
CA GLN A 84 7.00 3.29 6.87
C GLN A 84 8.51 3.22 7.17
N GLU A 85 9.15 2.11 6.81
CA GLU A 85 10.56 1.86 7.12
C GLU A 85 11.46 1.95 5.88
N PRO A 86 12.74 2.31 6.02
CA PRO A 86 13.67 2.33 4.89
C PRO A 86 13.77 0.98 4.16
N ARG A 87 13.62 -0.15 4.84
CA ARG A 87 13.65 -1.48 4.21
C ARG A 87 12.43 -1.77 3.33
N ASP A 88 11.33 -1.05 3.54
CA ASP A 88 10.06 -1.28 2.85
C ASP A 88 10.06 -0.67 1.45
N HIS A 89 11.19 -0.16 0.96
CA HIS A 89 11.33 0.27 -0.44
C HIS A 89 12.66 -0.19 -1.03
N TYR A 90 12.65 -0.38 -2.34
CA TYR A 90 13.82 -0.75 -3.12
C TYR A 90 13.82 0.03 -4.42
N GLU A 91 14.96 0.64 -4.76
CA GLU A 91 15.15 1.33 -6.03
C GLU A 91 16.05 0.49 -6.94
N PHE A 92 15.70 0.43 -8.23
CA PHE A 92 16.42 -0.31 -9.28
C PHE A 92 16.29 0.43 -10.61
N ASP A 93 17.24 0.20 -11.52
CA ASP A 93 17.23 0.82 -12.85
C ASP A 93 16.59 -0.08 -13.91
N ASP A 94 16.84 -1.39 -13.83
CA ASP A 94 16.44 -2.39 -14.80
C ASP A 94 16.04 -3.70 -14.10
N LEU A 95 15.28 -4.54 -14.80
CA LEU A 95 14.77 -5.82 -14.29
C LEU A 95 15.84 -6.89 -14.05
N ASP A 96 17.09 -6.66 -14.49
CA ASP A 96 18.24 -7.53 -14.28
C ASP A 96 19.01 -7.24 -12.98
N ASP A 97 18.53 -6.27 -12.17
CA ASP A 97 19.06 -5.99 -10.83
C ASP A 97 18.94 -7.25 -9.94
N GLU A 98 20.09 -7.86 -9.63
CA GLU A 98 20.18 -9.17 -8.96
C GLU A 98 19.49 -9.19 -7.58
N ASP A 99 19.49 -8.05 -6.89
CA ASP A 99 18.92 -7.91 -5.54
C ASP A 99 17.39 -7.66 -5.57
N LEU A 100 16.80 -7.40 -6.74
CA LEU A 100 15.36 -7.12 -6.87
C LEU A 100 14.51 -8.30 -6.43
N LEU A 101 14.86 -9.51 -6.87
CA LEU A 101 14.12 -10.72 -6.52
C LEU A 101 14.29 -11.05 -5.03
N ASP A 102 15.48 -10.84 -4.48
CA ASP A 102 15.75 -11.06 -3.06
C ASP A 102 14.91 -10.12 -2.19
N TRP A 103 14.82 -8.84 -2.55
CA TRP A 103 13.93 -7.89 -1.88
C TRP A 103 12.45 -8.31 -1.97
N LEU A 104 12.00 -8.76 -3.15
CA LEU A 104 10.64 -9.26 -3.33
C LEU A 104 10.36 -10.49 -2.48
N VAL A 105 11.33 -11.40 -2.31
CA VAL A 105 11.20 -12.56 -1.43
C VAL A 105 11.11 -12.11 0.03
N GLU A 106 12.01 -11.21 0.47
CA GLU A 106 12.03 -10.70 1.85
C GLU A 106 10.70 -10.03 2.22
N MET A 107 10.13 -9.23 1.31
CA MET A 107 8.86 -8.55 1.52
C MET A 107 7.63 -9.45 1.27
N GLY A 108 7.83 -10.69 0.82
CA GLY A 108 6.76 -11.66 0.55
C GLY A 108 5.90 -11.29 -0.66
N TRP A 109 6.53 -10.87 -1.76
CA TRP A 109 5.93 -10.44 -3.02
C TRP A 109 6.54 -11.14 -4.25
N SER A 110 7.38 -12.16 -4.07
CA SER A 110 8.08 -12.85 -5.16
C SER A 110 7.16 -13.44 -6.24
N THR A 111 5.91 -13.79 -5.89
CA THR A 111 4.91 -14.26 -6.86
C THR A 111 4.44 -13.17 -7.83
N GLU A 112 4.68 -11.91 -7.52
CA GLU A 112 4.23 -10.76 -8.30
C GLU A 112 5.27 -10.28 -9.33
N TYR A 113 6.45 -10.91 -9.37
CA TYR A 113 7.54 -10.53 -10.27
C TYR A 113 7.10 -10.39 -11.73
N GLN A 114 6.32 -11.35 -12.24
CA GLN A 114 5.84 -11.30 -13.63
C GLN A 114 4.92 -10.10 -13.91
N LYS A 115 4.16 -9.61 -12.91
CA LYS A 115 3.33 -8.41 -13.08
C LYS A 115 4.20 -7.17 -13.20
N ILE A 116 5.30 -7.09 -12.45
CA ILE A 116 6.27 -6.00 -12.54
C ILE A 116 6.88 -5.97 -13.94
N VAL A 117 7.33 -7.13 -14.44
CA VAL A 117 7.87 -7.28 -15.80
C VAL A 117 6.88 -6.75 -16.85
N ASN A 118 5.61 -7.15 -16.76
CA ASN A 118 4.58 -6.73 -17.71
C ASN A 118 4.24 -5.23 -17.66
N ILE A 119 4.53 -4.55 -16.54
CA ILE A 119 4.29 -3.10 -16.40
C ILE A 119 5.46 -2.29 -16.96
N LEU A 120 6.69 -2.84 -16.90
CA LEU A 120 7.91 -2.13 -17.27
C LEU A 120 8.38 -2.38 -18.71
N LEU A 121 7.87 -3.42 -19.37
CA LEU A 121 8.12 -3.73 -20.79
C LEU A 121 6.99 -3.24 -21.69
#